data_AF-A0A2N9N170-F1
#
_entry.id   AF-A0A2N9N170-F1
#
_cell.length_a   1.000
_cell.length_b   1.000
_cell.length_c   1.000
_cell.angle_alpha   90.00
_cell.angle_beta   90.00
_cell.angle_gamma   90.00
#
_symmetry.space_group_name_H-M   'P 1'
#
loop_
_entity.id
_entity.type
_entity.pdbx_description
1 polymer ?
#
loop_
_entity_poly.entity_id
_entity_poly.type
_entity_poly.pdbx_seq_one_letter_code
_entity_poly.pdbx_strand_id
1 'polypeptide(L)'
;MRDAHLSEEELARFQDGELSPRATAHLEWCAECKGKLRDLEAALAVYAEYGAADLPPAPREWRSLGSLHEESETRNTGRNWRWWQIPVWAAAVCLVVATVIILRHAAERALPPADELLTRSAFAELPAHRMIAMRLHGRLLTRPAVLTSGAAERDADLNHLASLFARARYSWRDPLNPRSFQSWRSLAHGRDKVTVVHPGSPQQAYRVRTETAESVLRAASLTLRGADLRAVSGDFEFEGEAPLEMDESDAPGAEAAPERAPSFRQPPDEIPASAADALHVLAALNQIGADVGEPITVSDDDQHHVLVSATGLSAERRQQVAAALQGLPRVKLNLDATPSSVPSSPHPTPPERTSTGMPATLRKQFEDKLGGAIALQEVTDRVLEAADSAVSVAHALDVLATRFPPDVAATLSERDRQLLLDLRQGHVSTLRRLAGQIRGELKPLLPASPNAAAQGAEQDLFSTAGAMDATLNHLLAGSYTEPAGEAMLNQLVQQLDLLNRQIEEVMR
;
A
#
# COMPACT_ATOMS: atom_id res chain seq x y z
N MET A 1 19.95 47.70 -30.08
CA MET A 1 19.23 46.42 -30.12
C MET A 1 19.80 45.60 -28.99
N ARG A 2 19.01 45.26 -27.97
CA ARG A 2 19.49 44.54 -26.77
C ARG A 2 19.46 43.04 -27.06
N ASP A 3 20.59 42.42 -26.79
CA ASP A 3 20.93 41.03 -27.05
C ASP A 3 20.04 40.07 -26.27
N ALA A 4 19.24 39.27 -26.97
CA ALA A 4 18.58 38.10 -26.41
C ALA A 4 19.46 36.88 -26.70
N HIS A 5 19.95 36.23 -25.65
CA HIS A 5 20.68 34.97 -25.73
C HIS A 5 19.77 33.83 -26.20
N LEU A 6 20.36 32.79 -26.80
CA LEU A 6 19.64 31.55 -27.13
C LEU A 6 19.16 30.85 -25.85
N SER A 7 17.98 30.24 -25.92
CA SER A 7 17.48 29.39 -24.83
C SER A 7 18.23 28.05 -24.78
N GLU A 8 18.14 27.33 -23.67
CA GLU A 8 18.73 25.99 -23.54
C GLU A 8 18.13 24.98 -24.52
N GLU A 9 16.83 25.09 -24.81
CA GLU A 9 16.16 24.27 -25.84
C GLU A 9 16.70 24.54 -27.24
N GLU A 10 17.00 25.80 -27.58
CA GLU A 10 17.61 26.16 -28.87
C GLU A 10 19.06 25.64 -28.99
N LEU A 11 19.79 25.60 -27.88
CA LEU A 11 21.14 25.04 -27.81
C LEU A 11 21.14 23.50 -27.91
N ALA A 12 20.17 22.83 -27.29
CA ALA A 12 20.00 21.37 -27.40
C ALA A 12 19.63 20.95 -28.83
N ARG A 13 18.67 21.62 -29.46
CA ARG A 13 18.33 21.39 -30.89
C ARG A 13 19.51 21.62 -31.82
N PHE A 14 20.31 22.66 -31.55
CA PHE A 14 21.55 22.89 -32.30
C PHE A 14 22.53 21.72 -32.19
N GLN A 15 22.65 21.11 -31.02
CA GLN A 15 23.51 19.95 -30.79
C GLN A 15 23.01 18.69 -31.52
N ASP A 16 21.70 18.48 -31.54
CA ASP A 16 21.06 17.34 -32.23
C ASP A 16 21.10 17.46 -33.76
N GLY A 17 21.74 18.51 -34.30
CA GLY A 17 21.86 18.76 -35.73
C GLY A 17 20.64 19.47 -36.34
N GLU A 18 19.66 19.87 -35.51
CA GLU A 18 18.52 20.68 -35.92
C GLU A 18 18.94 22.16 -36.01
N LEU A 19 19.64 22.49 -37.09
CA LEU A 19 20.22 23.81 -37.31
C LEU A 19 19.15 24.86 -37.64
N SER A 20 18.89 25.80 -36.72
CA SER A 20 18.30 27.08 -37.11
C SER A 20 19.40 28.04 -37.59
N PRO A 21 19.27 28.70 -38.77
CA PRO A 21 20.28 29.63 -39.29
C PRO A 21 20.61 30.79 -38.34
N ARG A 22 19.64 31.13 -37.48
CA ARG A 22 19.76 32.16 -36.45
C ARG A 22 20.66 31.72 -35.29
N ALA A 23 20.57 30.46 -34.86
CA ALA A 23 21.40 29.94 -33.78
C ALA A 23 22.87 29.86 -34.21
N THR A 24 23.15 29.44 -35.44
CA THR A 24 24.52 29.39 -35.99
C THR A 24 25.17 30.78 -36.00
N ALA A 25 24.48 31.79 -36.55
CA ALA A 25 25.01 33.15 -36.62
C ALA A 25 25.20 33.78 -35.22
N HIS A 26 24.34 33.44 -34.26
CA HIS A 26 24.47 33.95 -32.89
C HIS A 26 25.65 33.29 -32.13
N LEU A 27 25.86 31.98 -32.29
CA LEU A 27 26.96 31.23 -31.67
C LEU A 27 28.34 31.63 -32.20
N GLU A 28 28.43 32.17 -33.42
CA GLU A 28 29.68 32.70 -33.97
C GLU A 28 30.17 33.95 -33.21
N TRP A 29 29.26 34.74 -32.65
CA TRP A 29 29.59 36.03 -32.05
C TRP A 29 29.34 36.12 -30.53
N CYS A 30 28.40 35.35 -29.99
CA CYS A 30 28.07 35.37 -28.56
C CYS A 30 28.95 34.41 -27.75
N ALA A 31 29.90 34.96 -26.98
CA ALA A 31 30.78 34.18 -26.12
C ALA A 31 30.03 33.42 -25.00
N GLU A 32 28.92 33.96 -24.50
CA GLU A 32 28.14 33.35 -23.42
C GLU A 32 27.39 32.10 -23.90
N CYS A 33 26.69 32.18 -25.03
CA CYS A 33 26.00 31.02 -25.60
C CYS A 33 26.99 29.92 -26.02
N LYS A 34 28.19 30.31 -26.47
CA LYS A 34 29.28 29.38 -26.78
C LYS A 34 29.83 28.69 -25.52
N GLY A 35 29.86 29.38 -24.38
CA GLY A 35 30.17 28.80 -23.08
C GLY A 35 29.12 27.76 -22.67
N LYS A 36 27.85 28.14 -22.69
CA LYS A 36 26.71 27.25 -22.37
C LYS A 36 26.67 25.99 -23.23
N LEU A 37 26.97 26.10 -24.52
CA LEU A 37 27.05 24.94 -25.42
C LEU A 37 28.16 23.96 -25.00
N ARG A 38 29.33 24.47 -24.59
CA ARG A 38 30.44 23.62 -24.12
C ARG A 38 30.12 22.91 -22.82
N ASP A 39 29.42 23.58 -21.91
CA ASP A 39 28.98 22.96 -20.65
C ASP A 39 27.98 21.83 -20.91
N LEU A 40 27.08 22.01 -21.89
CA LEU A 40 26.10 21.01 -22.30
C LEU A 40 26.76 19.81 -23.01
N GLU A 41 27.74 20.04 -23.89
CA GLU A 41 28.56 19.00 -24.50
C GLU A 41 29.34 18.19 -23.44
N ALA A 42 29.90 18.87 -22.43
CA ALA A 42 30.61 18.22 -21.33
C ALA A 42 29.69 17.33 -20.47
N ALA A 43 28.45 17.77 -20.20
CA ALA A 43 27.47 16.99 -19.46
C ALA A 43 27.07 15.71 -20.22
N LEU A 44 26.89 15.79 -21.53
CA LEU A 44 26.55 14.63 -22.36
C LEU A 44 27.70 13.63 -22.52
N ALA A 45 28.95 14.11 -22.53
CA ALA A 45 30.11 13.23 -22.50
C ALA A 45 30.14 12.37 -21.22
N VAL A 46 29.82 12.95 -20.06
CA VAL A 46 29.71 12.22 -18.78
C VAL A 46 28.57 11.19 -18.82
N TYR A 47 27.43 11.55 -19.43
CA TYR A 47 26.30 10.61 -19.57
C TYR A 47 26.63 9.42 -20.49
N ALA A 48 27.32 9.68 -21.61
CA ALA A 48 27.76 8.63 -22.53
C ALA A 48 28.75 7.66 -21.89
N GLU A 49 29.64 8.16 -21.02
CA GLU A 49 30.59 7.33 -20.26
C GLU A 49 29.86 6.44 -19.24
N TYR A 50 28.74 6.89 -18.69
CA TYR A 50 27.89 6.12 -17.77
C TYR A 50 27.06 5.05 -18.51
N GLY A 51 26.57 5.34 -19.72
CA GLY A 51 25.75 4.40 -20.51
C GLY A 51 26.53 3.28 -21.23
N ALA A 52 27.85 3.42 -21.35
CA ALA A 52 28.70 2.40 -21.97
C ALA A 52 29.09 1.25 -21.03
N ALA A 53 28.75 1.33 -19.74
CA ALA A 53 28.99 0.27 -18.76
C ALA A 53 27.78 -0.67 -18.65
N ASP A 54 27.96 -1.92 -19.12
CA ASP A 54 27.12 -3.10 -18.85
C ASP A 54 25.63 -3.07 -19.27
N LEU A 55 25.35 -3.00 -20.57
CA LEU A 55 24.06 -3.43 -21.14
C LEU A 55 24.11 -4.92 -21.55
N PRO A 56 23.16 -5.79 -21.11
CA PRO A 56 23.12 -7.20 -21.51
C PRO A 56 22.74 -7.36 -23.00
N PRO A 57 23.18 -8.45 -23.67
CA PRO A 57 22.87 -8.68 -25.09
C PRO A 57 21.39 -8.98 -25.32
N ALA A 58 20.86 -8.54 -26.48
CA ALA A 58 19.44 -8.66 -26.82
C ALA A 58 18.95 -10.14 -26.88
N PRO A 59 17.77 -10.45 -26.31
CA PRO A 59 17.21 -11.81 -26.32
C PRO A 59 16.65 -12.24 -27.70
N ARG A 60 16.55 -13.56 -27.92
CA ARG A 60 16.17 -14.19 -29.20
C ARG A 60 14.72 -13.89 -29.63
N GLU A 61 14.52 -13.79 -30.94
CA GLU A 61 13.26 -13.46 -31.62
C GLU A 61 12.09 -14.41 -31.28
N TRP A 62 10.95 -13.81 -30.99
CA TRP A 62 9.67 -14.49 -30.73
C TRP A 62 9.05 -15.04 -32.02
N ARG A 63 8.20 -16.07 -31.88
CA ARG A 63 7.44 -16.64 -33.02
C ARG A 63 6.61 -15.56 -33.71
N SER A 64 6.59 -15.59 -35.05
CA SER A 64 5.91 -14.59 -35.87
C SER A 64 4.39 -14.56 -35.64
N LEU A 65 3.85 -13.37 -35.40
CA LEU A 65 2.43 -13.05 -35.18
C LEU A 65 1.45 -13.70 -36.19
N GLY A 66 1.90 -13.94 -37.44
CA GLY A 66 1.06 -14.55 -38.48
C GLY A 66 0.55 -15.94 -38.13
N SER A 67 1.36 -16.77 -37.47
CA SER A 67 0.95 -18.16 -37.13
C SER A 67 -0.04 -18.22 -35.97
N LEU A 68 -0.13 -17.18 -35.15
CA LEU A 68 -1.07 -17.10 -34.03
C LEU A 68 -2.45 -16.56 -34.46
N HIS A 69 -2.51 -15.86 -35.59
CA HIS A 69 -3.74 -15.26 -36.10
C HIS A 69 -4.68 -16.32 -36.72
N GLU A 70 -4.12 -17.25 -37.51
CA GLU A 70 -4.88 -18.34 -38.16
C GLU A 70 -5.56 -19.30 -37.15
N GLU A 71 -4.98 -19.48 -35.96
CA GLU A 71 -5.53 -20.37 -34.94
C GLU A 71 -6.71 -19.74 -34.17
N SER A 72 -6.76 -18.40 -34.08
CA SER A 72 -7.76 -17.65 -33.31
C SER A 72 -9.08 -17.41 -34.05
N GLU A 73 -9.05 -17.24 -35.37
CA GLU A 73 -10.25 -16.95 -36.17
C GLU A 73 -11.20 -18.16 -36.26
N THR A 74 -10.68 -19.39 -36.08
CA THR A 74 -11.50 -20.61 -36.12
C THR A 74 -12.40 -20.79 -34.89
N ARG A 75 -12.20 -20.00 -33.81
CA ARG A 75 -12.86 -20.23 -32.50
C ARG A 75 -13.99 -19.26 -32.15
N ASN A 76 -14.15 -18.15 -32.86
CA ASN A 76 -14.95 -17.02 -32.36
C ASN A 76 -16.20 -16.64 -33.19
N THR A 77 -16.82 -17.61 -33.87
CA THR A 77 -18.14 -17.39 -34.50
C THR A 77 -19.26 -17.84 -33.56
N GLY A 78 -19.69 -16.97 -32.65
CA GLY A 78 -20.97 -17.16 -31.99
C GLY A 78 -21.23 -16.29 -30.77
N ARG A 79 -22.08 -15.26 -30.98
CA ARG A 79 -23.30 -14.94 -30.19
C ARG A 79 -23.39 -13.47 -29.74
N ASN A 80 -23.92 -12.64 -30.63
CA ASN A 80 -24.41 -11.30 -30.38
C ASN A 80 -25.67 -11.34 -29.49
N TRP A 81 -25.59 -10.83 -28.26
CA TRP A 81 -26.76 -10.63 -27.38
C TRP A 81 -26.99 -9.12 -27.17
N ARG A 82 -28.14 -8.63 -27.66
CA ARG A 82 -28.57 -7.21 -27.70
C ARG A 82 -29.00 -6.72 -26.31
N TRP A 83 -28.27 -5.73 -25.78
CA TRP A 83 -28.41 -5.17 -24.42
C TRP A 83 -29.23 -3.86 -24.38
N TRP A 84 -30.37 -3.82 -25.06
CA TRP A 84 -31.33 -2.73 -24.91
C TRP A 84 -32.56 -3.31 -24.22
N GLN A 85 -32.85 -2.90 -22.97
CA GLN A 85 -34.16 -2.87 -22.27
C GLN A 85 -34.04 -3.08 -20.74
N ILE A 86 -33.43 -2.18 -19.95
CA ILE A 86 -33.78 -2.06 -18.50
C ILE A 86 -33.51 -0.63 -17.98
N PRO A 87 -34.54 0.21 -17.76
CA PRO A 87 -34.48 1.15 -16.64
C PRO A 87 -35.84 1.27 -15.92
N VAL A 88 -36.12 0.36 -14.97
CA VAL A 88 -37.26 0.54 -14.01
C VAL A 88 -36.94 0.06 -12.57
N TRP A 89 -35.89 -0.72 -12.31
CA TRP A 89 -35.69 -1.37 -11.00
C TRP A 89 -34.74 -0.68 -9.99
N ALA A 90 -34.23 0.52 -10.27
CA ALA A 90 -33.16 1.13 -9.45
C ALA A 90 -33.62 1.75 -8.11
N ALA A 91 -34.88 2.20 -7.98
CA ALA A 91 -35.30 3.00 -6.83
C ALA A 91 -35.58 2.19 -5.54
N ALA A 92 -35.96 0.91 -5.65
CA ALA A 92 -36.34 0.10 -4.48
C ALA A 92 -35.13 -0.44 -3.70
N VAL A 93 -33.97 -0.57 -4.34
CA VAL A 93 -32.76 -1.16 -3.73
C VAL A 93 -32.08 -0.19 -2.77
N CYS A 94 -32.07 1.11 -3.07
CA CYS A 94 -31.37 2.11 -2.25
C CYS A 94 -31.95 2.25 -0.83
N LEU A 95 -33.26 2.07 -0.66
CA LEU A 95 -33.94 2.29 0.62
C LEU A 95 -33.67 1.14 1.62
N VAL A 96 -33.54 -0.08 1.14
CA VAL A 96 -33.18 -1.25 1.95
C VAL A 96 -31.71 -1.15 2.42
N VAL A 97 -30.80 -0.71 1.55
CA VAL A 97 -29.38 -0.56 1.87
C VAL A 97 -29.15 0.49 2.96
N ALA A 98 -29.80 1.65 2.87
CA ALA A 98 -29.67 2.71 3.87
C ALA A 98 -30.14 2.26 5.27
N THR A 99 -31.23 1.49 5.33
CA THR A 99 -31.79 0.99 6.60
C THR A 99 -30.87 -0.03 7.26
N VAL A 100 -30.21 -0.89 6.47
CA VAL A 100 -29.23 -1.87 6.97
C VAL A 100 -27.96 -1.17 7.49
N ILE A 101 -27.49 -0.11 6.81
CA ILE A 101 -26.31 0.65 7.24
C ILE A 101 -26.55 1.34 8.58
N ILE A 102 -27.71 1.99 8.74
CA ILE A 102 -28.06 2.69 9.99
C ILE A 102 -28.14 1.72 11.18
N LEU A 103 -28.70 0.52 10.97
CA LEU A 103 -28.80 -0.49 12.03
C LEU A 103 -27.45 -1.13 12.39
N ARG A 104 -26.52 -1.28 11.43
CA ARG A 104 -25.16 -1.77 11.73
C ARG A 104 -24.34 -0.76 12.54
N HIS A 105 -24.39 0.52 12.20
CA HIS A 105 -23.66 1.55 12.93
C HIS A 105 -24.12 1.75 14.38
N ALA A 106 -25.40 1.49 14.68
CA ALA A 106 -25.90 1.53 16.06
C ALA A 106 -25.37 0.34 16.90
N ALA A 107 -25.19 -0.84 16.28
CA ALA A 107 -24.68 -2.04 16.96
C ALA A 107 -23.17 -1.96 17.26
N GLU A 108 -22.39 -1.26 16.43
CA GLU A 108 -20.93 -1.12 16.56
C GLU A 108 -20.48 -0.30 17.78
N ARG A 109 -21.38 0.40 18.49
CA ARG A 109 -21.07 1.19 19.69
C ARG A 109 -21.26 0.45 21.02
N ALA A 110 -21.81 -0.76 21.00
CA ALA A 110 -21.98 -1.54 22.22
C ALA A 110 -20.68 -2.29 22.53
N LEU A 111 -20.10 -2.05 23.72
CA LEU A 111 -18.96 -2.83 24.20
C LEU A 111 -19.35 -4.31 24.32
N PRO A 112 -18.53 -5.24 23.80
CA PRO A 112 -18.81 -6.67 23.94
C PRO A 112 -18.90 -7.05 25.43
N PRO A 113 -19.83 -7.94 25.82
CA PRO A 113 -19.96 -8.36 27.20
C PRO A 113 -18.74 -9.19 27.64
N ALA A 114 -18.44 -9.18 28.95
CA ALA A 114 -17.21 -9.76 29.50
C ALA A 114 -17.09 -11.27 29.24
N ASP A 115 -18.20 -12.00 29.23
CA ASP A 115 -18.28 -13.42 28.91
C ASP A 115 -17.90 -13.73 27.45
N GLU A 116 -18.32 -12.91 26.49
CA GLU A 116 -17.97 -13.07 25.08
C GLU A 116 -16.46 -12.87 24.87
N LEU A 117 -15.88 -11.82 25.46
CA LEU A 117 -14.44 -11.55 25.38
C LEU A 117 -13.59 -12.66 25.99
N LEU A 118 -13.99 -13.15 27.18
CA LEU A 118 -13.26 -14.23 27.86
C LEU A 118 -13.42 -15.59 27.16
N THR A 119 -14.58 -15.86 26.57
CA THR A 119 -14.79 -17.09 25.79
C THR A 119 -13.93 -17.11 24.54
N ARG A 120 -13.82 -15.98 23.84
CA ARG A 120 -12.94 -15.88 22.65
C ARG A 120 -11.46 -15.94 23.03
N SER A 121 -11.03 -15.26 24.10
CA SER A 121 -9.64 -15.31 24.55
C SER A 121 -9.20 -16.68 25.03
N ALA A 122 -10.12 -17.51 25.54
CA ALA A 122 -9.86 -18.89 25.93
C ALA A 122 -9.46 -19.83 24.76
N PHE A 123 -9.64 -19.38 23.51
CA PHE A 123 -9.20 -20.09 22.30
C PHE A 123 -7.90 -19.53 21.70
N ALA A 124 -7.38 -18.40 22.22
CA ALA A 124 -6.15 -17.83 21.72
C ALA A 124 -4.95 -18.70 22.12
N GLU A 125 -4.14 -19.11 21.15
CA GLU A 125 -2.93 -19.90 21.40
C GLU A 125 -1.88 -19.07 22.15
N LEU A 126 -1.32 -19.64 23.22
CA LEU A 126 -0.29 -18.99 24.03
C LEU A 126 1.08 -19.61 23.74
N PRO A 127 2.14 -18.81 23.53
CA PRO A 127 3.49 -19.34 23.32
C PRO A 127 3.97 -20.14 24.55
N ALA A 128 4.64 -21.27 24.32
CA ALA A 128 5.03 -22.20 25.39
C ALA A 128 6.11 -21.64 26.35
N HIS A 129 6.85 -20.62 25.92
CA HIS A 129 8.00 -20.05 26.65
C HIS A 129 7.83 -18.54 26.87
N ARG A 130 6.72 -18.13 27.50
CA ARG A 130 6.51 -16.74 27.92
C ARG A 130 6.96 -16.51 29.36
N MET A 131 7.56 -15.35 29.61
CA MET A 131 7.90 -14.88 30.95
C MET A 131 6.85 -13.87 31.42
N ILE A 132 6.52 -13.91 32.70
CA ILE A 132 5.74 -12.87 33.38
C ILE A 132 6.63 -12.14 34.37
N ALA A 133 6.59 -10.82 34.30
CA ALA A 133 7.13 -9.94 35.31
C ALA A 133 6.03 -9.65 36.33
N MET A 134 6.29 -9.94 37.59
CA MET A 134 5.41 -9.72 38.72
C MET A 134 5.94 -8.56 39.54
N ARG A 135 5.10 -7.57 39.80
CA ARG A 135 5.45 -6.40 40.62
C ARG A 135 4.71 -6.48 41.94
N LEU A 136 5.45 -6.60 43.03
CA LEU A 136 4.92 -6.66 44.39
C LEU A 136 5.83 -5.86 45.34
N HIS A 137 5.27 -4.95 46.14
CA HIS A 137 6.02 -4.13 47.12
C HIS A 137 7.25 -3.40 46.51
N GLY A 138 7.16 -2.96 45.26
CA GLY A 138 8.26 -2.29 44.54
C GLY A 138 9.39 -3.23 44.07
N ARG A 139 9.26 -4.54 44.27
CA ARG A 139 10.16 -5.56 43.72
C ARG A 139 9.60 -6.09 42.40
N LEU A 140 10.50 -6.32 41.44
CA LEU A 140 10.20 -6.96 40.16
C LEU A 140 10.74 -8.39 40.20
N LEU A 141 9.86 -9.37 40.12
CA LEU A 141 10.18 -10.79 40.06
C LEU A 141 9.82 -11.31 38.67
N THR A 142 10.67 -12.13 38.06
CA THR A 142 10.38 -12.68 36.72
C THR A 142 10.29 -14.20 36.81
N ARG A 143 9.25 -14.79 36.23
CA ARG A 143 9.05 -16.25 36.17
C ARG A 143 8.45 -16.68 34.85
N PRO A 144 8.52 -17.97 34.49
CA PRO A 144 7.71 -18.51 33.39
C PRO A 144 6.22 -18.30 33.68
N ALA A 145 5.44 -17.93 32.66
CA ALA A 145 4.00 -17.75 32.82
C ALA A 145 3.30 -19.08 33.13
N VAL A 146 3.82 -20.20 32.61
CA VAL A 146 3.31 -21.55 32.86
C VAL A 146 4.33 -22.37 33.64
N LEU A 147 3.95 -22.81 34.85
CA LEU A 147 4.80 -23.68 35.68
C LEU A 147 4.60 -25.17 35.31
N THR A 148 5.60 -25.74 34.62
CA THR A 148 5.60 -27.14 34.14
C THR A 148 6.03 -28.17 35.17
N SER A 149 6.71 -27.79 36.26
CA SER A 149 7.18 -28.72 37.29
C SER A 149 7.00 -28.16 38.71
N GLY A 150 6.61 -29.01 39.66
CA GLY A 150 6.42 -28.69 41.09
C GLY A 150 7.73 -28.45 41.84
N ALA A 151 8.71 -27.80 41.21
CA ALA A 151 9.88 -27.30 41.91
C ALA A 151 9.39 -26.26 42.92
N ALA A 152 9.65 -26.50 44.20
CA ALA A 152 9.35 -25.53 45.25
C ALA A 152 9.99 -24.19 44.86
N GLU A 153 9.17 -23.15 44.72
CA GLU A 153 9.68 -21.80 44.51
C GLU A 153 10.60 -21.50 45.71
N ARG A 154 11.89 -21.23 45.45
CA ARG A 154 12.87 -21.00 46.54
C ARG A 154 12.61 -19.70 47.30
N ASP A 155 11.66 -18.90 46.82
CA ASP A 155 11.27 -17.61 47.34
C ASP A 155 10.03 -17.73 48.25
N ALA A 156 10.13 -17.22 49.47
CA ALA A 156 9.04 -17.23 50.44
C ALA A 156 7.85 -16.36 49.98
N ASP A 157 8.12 -15.26 49.27
CA ASP A 157 7.08 -14.35 48.77
C ASP A 157 6.25 -15.05 47.67
N LEU A 158 6.90 -15.82 46.79
CA LEU A 158 6.21 -16.61 45.76
C LEU A 158 5.36 -17.74 46.36
N ASN A 159 5.87 -18.44 47.38
CA ASN A 159 5.10 -19.47 48.08
C ASN A 159 3.87 -18.87 48.79
N HIS A 160 4.00 -17.68 49.37
CA HIS A 160 2.87 -16.95 49.96
C HIS A 160 1.81 -16.60 48.91
N LEU A 161 2.22 -16.03 47.77
CA LEU A 161 1.33 -15.74 46.64
C LEU A 161 0.65 -17.02 46.12
N ALA A 162 1.39 -18.11 45.92
CA ALA A 162 0.84 -19.40 45.51
C ALA A 162 -0.28 -19.86 46.45
N SER A 163 -0.11 -19.65 47.77
CA SER A 163 -1.13 -19.98 48.78
C SER A 163 -2.38 -19.08 48.68
N LEU A 164 -2.22 -17.78 48.38
CA LEU A 164 -3.32 -16.84 48.18
C LEU A 164 -4.14 -17.19 46.94
N PHE A 165 -3.48 -17.49 45.82
CA PHE A 165 -4.13 -17.97 44.60
C PHE A 165 -4.89 -19.28 44.83
N ALA A 166 -4.29 -20.23 45.55
CA ALA A 166 -4.96 -21.49 45.91
C ALA A 166 -6.21 -21.26 46.78
N ARG A 167 -6.14 -20.38 47.78
CA ARG A 167 -7.29 -19.99 48.62
C ARG A 167 -8.38 -19.29 47.81
N ALA A 168 -8.00 -18.48 46.83
CA ALA A 168 -8.91 -17.84 45.89
C ALA A 168 -9.51 -18.80 44.86
N ARG A 169 -9.07 -20.08 44.81
CA ARG A 169 -9.40 -21.04 43.74
C ARG A 169 -9.05 -20.51 42.34
N TYR A 170 -7.98 -19.74 42.24
CA TYR A 170 -7.44 -19.21 41.00
C TYR A 170 -6.11 -19.91 40.68
N SER A 171 -5.82 -20.16 39.39
CA SER A 171 -4.62 -20.89 38.97
C SER A 171 -3.34 -20.08 39.21
N TRP A 172 -2.48 -20.51 40.15
CA TRP A 172 -1.12 -19.98 40.29
C TRP A 172 -0.20 -20.45 39.16
N ARG A 173 -0.48 -21.61 38.55
CA ARG A 173 0.39 -22.22 37.54
C ARG A 173 0.37 -21.47 36.22
N ASP A 174 -0.75 -20.83 35.91
CA ASP A 174 -0.98 -20.02 34.72
C ASP A 174 -1.95 -18.88 35.07
N PRO A 175 -1.46 -17.81 35.74
CA PRO A 175 -2.33 -16.78 36.31
C PRO A 175 -2.97 -15.86 35.24
N LEU A 176 -2.36 -15.76 34.07
CA LEU A 176 -2.90 -15.02 32.92
C LEU A 176 -3.75 -15.91 32.00
N ASN A 177 -4.38 -16.96 32.53
CA ASN A 177 -5.27 -17.84 31.76
C ASN A 177 -6.72 -17.34 31.80
N PRO A 178 -7.32 -16.97 30.65
CA PRO A 178 -8.71 -16.52 30.62
C PRO A 178 -9.72 -17.54 31.17
N ARG A 179 -9.45 -18.85 31.04
CA ARG A 179 -10.34 -19.90 31.58
C ARG A 179 -10.29 -19.94 33.10
N SER A 180 -9.11 -19.74 33.68
CA SER A 180 -8.98 -19.64 35.14
C SER A 180 -9.70 -18.40 35.69
N PHE A 181 -9.58 -17.27 34.98
CA PHE A 181 -10.32 -16.06 35.30
C PHE A 181 -11.84 -16.27 35.23
N GLN A 182 -12.33 -16.87 34.14
CA GLN A 182 -13.76 -17.16 33.96
C GLN A 182 -14.29 -18.12 35.03
N SER A 183 -13.53 -19.17 35.37
CA SER A 183 -13.90 -20.12 36.43
C SER A 183 -14.00 -19.43 37.79
N TRP A 184 -13.02 -18.61 38.16
CA TRP A 184 -13.05 -17.86 39.42
C TRP A 184 -14.22 -16.87 39.45
N ARG A 185 -14.41 -16.08 38.40
CA ARG A 185 -15.51 -15.10 38.26
C ARG A 185 -16.88 -15.76 38.45
N SER A 186 -17.07 -16.97 37.92
CA SER A 186 -18.35 -17.70 38.07
C SER A 186 -18.67 -18.09 39.52
N LEU A 187 -17.66 -18.25 40.36
CA LEU A 187 -17.79 -18.56 41.79
C LEU A 187 -17.92 -17.32 42.68
N ALA A 188 -17.48 -16.16 42.18
CA ALA A 188 -17.28 -14.95 42.96
C ALA A 188 -18.54 -14.06 43.10
N HIS A 189 -19.62 -14.34 42.37
CA HIS A 189 -20.85 -13.51 42.32
C HIS A 189 -20.57 -11.99 42.28
N GLY A 190 -19.64 -11.59 41.41
CA GLY A 190 -19.10 -10.23 41.36
C GLY A 190 -19.76 -9.31 40.34
N ARG A 191 -19.46 -8.01 40.42
CA ARG A 191 -19.80 -7.04 39.36
C ARG A 191 -18.66 -7.00 38.34
N ASP A 192 -19.02 -7.14 37.07
CA ASP A 192 -18.08 -7.05 35.96
C ASP A 192 -18.08 -5.65 35.36
N LYS A 193 -16.90 -5.17 35.00
CA LYS A 193 -16.70 -3.93 34.25
C LYS A 193 -15.73 -4.19 33.11
N VAL A 194 -16.17 -3.90 31.89
CA VAL A 194 -15.32 -3.93 30.69
C VAL A 194 -14.96 -2.50 30.33
N THR A 195 -13.67 -2.24 30.18
CA THR A 195 -13.15 -0.93 29.73
C THR A 195 -12.21 -1.14 28.56
N VAL A 196 -12.26 -0.23 27.59
CA VAL A 196 -11.28 -0.18 26.50
C VAL A 196 -10.08 0.64 26.95
N VAL A 197 -8.91 0.03 26.87
CA VAL A 197 -7.62 0.65 27.12
C VAL A 197 -7.05 1.04 25.75
N HIS A 198 -6.63 2.30 25.60
CA HIS A 198 -6.22 2.91 24.32
C HIS A 198 -7.24 2.74 23.18
N PRO A 199 -8.48 3.24 23.34
CA PRO A 199 -9.53 3.13 22.32
C PRO A 199 -9.10 3.76 21.00
N GLY A 200 -9.30 3.06 19.89
CA GLY A 200 -8.96 3.56 18.55
C GLY A 200 -7.45 3.55 18.23
N SER A 201 -6.65 2.82 19.01
CA SER A 201 -5.21 2.62 18.76
C SER A 201 -4.91 1.15 18.42
N PRO A 202 -3.78 0.84 17.78
CA PRO A 202 -3.32 -0.54 17.60
C PRO A 202 -2.96 -1.24 18.92
N GLN A 203 -2.72 -0.49 19.99
CA GLN A 203 -2.55 -0.99 21.36
C GLN A 203 -3.89 -1.13 22.09
N GLN A 204 -5.01 -1.05 21.37
CA GLN A 204 -6.33 -1.24 21.93
C GLN A 204 -6.36 -2.58 22.67
N ALA A 205 -6.77 -2.53 23.92
CA ALA A 205 -6.95 -3.71 24.74
C ALA A 205 -8.28 -3.61 25.50
N TYR A 206 -8.87 -4.75 25.79
CA TYR A 206 -10.05 -4.84 26.62
C TYR A 206 -9.63 -5.25 28.01
N ARG A 207 -9.82 -4.37 28.99
CA ARG A 207 -9.63 -4.72 30.39
C ARG A 207 -10.95 -5.19 30.96
N VAL A 208 -10.99 -6.45 31.39
CA VAL A 208 -12.11 -7.06 32.08
C VAL A 208 -11.78 -7.08 33.57
N ARG A 209 -12.52 -6.33 34.37
CA ARG A 209 -12.37 -6.29 35.84
C ARG A 209 -13.60 -6.89 36.50
N THR A 210 -13.38 -7.78 37.47
CA THR A 210 -14.41 -8.36 38.31
C THR A 210 -14.10 -8.06 39.78
N GLU A 211 -15.08 -7.55 40.51
CA GLU A 211 -14.98 -7.23 41.95
C GLU A 211 -15.95 -8.08 42.77
N THR A 212 -15.48 -8.60 43.91
CA THR A 212 -16.24 -9.49 44.79
C THR A 212 -15.89 -9.30 46.27
N ALA A 213 -16.89 -9.45 47.14
CA ALA A 213 -16.73 -9.48 48.59
C ALA A 213 -16.69 -10.91 49.17
N GLU A 214 -16.83 -11.94 48.34
CA GLU A 214 -17.02 -13.34 48.78
C GLU A 214 -15.74 -14.19 48.66
N SER A 215 -14.68 -13.62 48.10
CA SER A 215 -13.38 -14.27 47.86
C SER A 215 -12.24 -13.50 48.53
N VAL A 216 -11.16 -14.21 48.88
CA VAL A 216 -9.89 -13.62 49.36
C VAL A 216 -9.20 -12.78 48.28
N LEU A 217 -9.47 -13.07 47.00
CA LEU A 217 -9.19 -12.18 45.87
C LEU A 217 -10.40 -11.25 45.73
N ARG A 218 -10.24 -9.98 46.11
CA ARG A 218 -11.30 -8.95 46.17
C ARG A 218 -11.59 -8.34 44.80
N ALA A 219 -10.56 -8.16 44.00
CA ALA A 219 -10.69 -7.75 42.62
C ALA A 219 -9.64 -8.44 41.77
N ALA A 220 -10.01 -8.78 40.54
CA ALA A 220 -9.08 -9.23 39.53
C ALA A 220 -9.40 -8.53 38.21
N SER A 221 -8.34 -8.14 37.51
CA SER A 221 -8.40 -7.50 36.20
C SER A 221 -7.54 -8.29 35.25
N LEU A 222 -8.03 -8.50 34.03
CA LEU A 222 -7.28 -9.16 32.97
C LEU A 222 -7.37 -8.30 31.71
N THR A 223 -6.21 -7.95 31.16
CA THR A 223 -6.09 -7.10 29.97
C THR A 223 -5.88 -7.99 28.74
N LEU A 224 -6.86 -7.95 27.83
CA LEU A 224 -6.90 -8.71 26.59
C LEU A 224 -6.47 -7.81 25.43
N ARG A 225 -5.40 -8.18 24.73
CA ARG A 225 -4.95 -7.46 23.53
C ARG A 225 -6.04 -7.49 22.45
N GLY A 226 -6.41 -6.35 21.88
CA GLY A 226 -7.53 -6.25 20.95
C GLY A 226 -7.36 -7.05 19.66
N ALA A 227 -6.12 -7.27 19.22
CA ALA A 227 -5.80 -7.98 17.98
C ALA A 227 -6.18 -9.48 18.02
N ASP A 228 -5.92 -10.16 19.14
CA ASP A 228 -6.05 -11.62 19.26
C ASP A 228 -6.71 -12.07 20.56
N LEU A 229 -7.18 -11.10 21.35
CA LEU A 229 -7.76 -11.28 22.67
C LEU A 229 -6.84 -12.08 23.61
N ARG A 230 -5.52 -12.05 23.42
CA ARG A 230 -4.59 -12.71 24.35
C ARG A 230 -4.48 -11.91 25.64
N ALA A 231 -4.42 -12.64 26.75
CA ALA A 231 -4.17 -12.07 28.08
C ALA A 231 -2.69 -11.66 28.19
N VAL A 232 -2.42 -10.35 28.17
CA VAL A 232 -1.05 -9.80 28.22
C VAL A 232 -0.69 -9.24 29.59
N SER A 233 -1.68 -8.87 30.40
CA SER A 233 -1.45 -8.48 31.79
C SER A 233 -2.63 -8.81 32.70
N GLY A 234 -2.37 -8.87 33.99
CA GLY A 234 -3.38 -9.09 35.02
C GLY A 234 -3.04 -8.38 36.32
N ASP A 235 -4.06 -7.80 36.94
CA ASP A 235 -3.98 -7.11 38.24
C ASP A 235 -4.79 -7.90 39.26
N PHE A 236 -4.21 -8.21 40.42
CA PHE A 236 -4.84 -9.01 41.45
C PHE A 236 -4.78 -8.29 42.81
N GLU A 237 -5.94 -8.08 43.42
CA GLU A 237 -6.09 -7.43 44.72
C GLU A 237 -6.56 -8.46 45.75
N PHE A 238 -5.65 -8.96 46.57
CA PHE A 238 -5.97 -9.87 47.67
C PHE A 238 -6.32 -9.11 48.95
N GLU A 239 -7.16 -9.70 49.78
CA GLU A 239 -7.55 -9.14 51.07
C GLU A 239 -6.34 -8.97 51.99
N GLY A 240 -6.06 -7.71 52.38
CA GLY A 240 -4.96 -7.38 53.30
C GLY A 240 -3.57 -7.37 52.66
N GLU A 241 -3.47 -7.47 51.34
CA GLU A 241 -2.21 -7.51 50.59
C GLU A 241 -2.08 -6.32 49.63
N ALA A 242 -0.83 -6.01 49.24
CA ALA A 242 -0.58 -5.03 48.18
C ALA A 242 -1.09 -5.54 46.81
N PRO A 243 -1.51 -4.65 45.90
CA PRO A 243 -1.90 -5.06 44.56
C PRO A 243 -0.74 -5.73 43.83
N LEU A 244 -1.03 -6.86 43.20
CA LEU A 244 -0.09 -7.64 42.43
C LEU A 244 -0.36 -7.40 40.95
N GLU A 245 0.61 -6.78 40.27
CA GLU A 245 0.60 -6.59 38.82
C GLU A 245 1.42 -7.69 38.17
N MET A 246 0.90 -8.27 37.09
CA MET A 246 1.60 -9.24 36.26
C MET A 246 1.55 -8.81 34.80
N ASP A 247 2.71 -8.63 34.19
CA ASP A 247 2.86 -8.24 32.79
C ASP A 247 3.64 -9.33 32.03
N GLU A 248 3.22 -9.64 30.80
CA GLU A 248 4.04 -10.42 29.88
C GLU A 248 5.33 -9.65 29.56
N SER A 249 6.48 -10.33 29.63
CA SER A 249 7.80 -9.72 29.47
C SER A 249 8.62 -10.45 28.41
N ASP A 250 9.22 -9.69 27.49
CA ASP A 250 10.16 -10.17 26.47
C ASP A 250 11.61 -10.27 26.99
N ALA A 251 11.84 -10.03 28.28
CA ALA A 251 13.20 -9.99 28.83
C ALA A 251 13.82 -11.40 28.92
N PRO A 252 15.01 -11.65 28.33
CA PRO A 252 15.77 -12.85 28.63
C PRO A 252 16.21 -12.82 30.09
N GLY A 253 15.74 -13.79 30.88
CA GLY A 253 16.01 -13.88 32.31
C GLY A 253 17.51 -13.96 32.61
N ALA A 254 18.01 -12.99 33.37
CA ALA A 254 19.37 -12.97 33.85
C ALA A 254 19.58 -13.95 35.03
N GLU A 255 20.74 -14.60 34.99
CA GLU A 255 21.51 -15.21 36.09
C GLU A 255 21.14 -16.61 36.62
N ALA A 256 21.75 -17.63 35.99
CA ALA A 256 22.65 -18.52 36.72
C ALA A 256 24.08 -18.30 36.18
N ALA A 257 25.01 -18.01 37.10
CA ALA A 257 26.33 -17.41 36.88
C ALA A 257 27.41 -18.41 36.37
N PRO A 258 28.71 -18.05 36.32
CA PRO A 258 29.39 -17.61 35.10
C PRO A 258 30.56 -18.54 34.72
N GLU A 259 30.73 -18.91 33.45
CA GLU A 259 32.09 -19.27 33.00
C GLU A 259 32.30 -19.18 31.48
N ARG A 260 33.31 -18.38 31.13
CA ARG A 260 34.07 -18.28 29.87
C ARG A 260 33.34 -17.80 28.61
N ALA A 261 33.65 -16.55 28.24
CA ALA A 261 33.93 -16.20 26.84
C ALA A 261 35.01 -17.17 26.29
N PRO A 262 34.97 -17.61 25.02
CA PRO A 262 34.75 -16.73 23.88
C PRO A 262 33.88 -17.32 22.73
N SER A 263 33.68 -16.46 21.73
CA SER A 263 33.35 -16.73 20.32
C SER A 263 31.92 -16.35 19.95
N PHE A 264 31.83 -15.26 19.16
CA PHE A 264 30.70 -14.94 18.31
C PHE A 264 30.20 -16.20 17.61
N ARG A 265 29.03 -16.69 17.99
CA ARG A 265 28.22 -17.50 17.09
C ARG A 265 27.47 -16.52 16.20
N GLN A 266 27.76 -16.58 14.90
CA GLN A 266 26.87 -16.05 13.87
C GLN A 266 25.43 -16.49 14.17
N PRO A 267 24.44 -15.61 13.93
CA PRO A 267 23.04 -16.01 13.97
C PRO A 267 22.83 -17.22 13.03
N PRO A 268 21.93 -18.15 13.38
CA PRO A 268 21.62 -19.28 12.51
C PRO A 268 21.13 -18.75 11.16
N ASP A 269 21.67 -19.33 10.09
CA ASP A 269 21.39 -19.00 8.68
C ASP A 269 19.99 -18.41 8.46
N GLU A 270 19.94 -17.09 8.23
CA GLU A 270 18.77 -16.41 7.69
C GLU A 270 18.53 -16.95 6.29
N ILE A 271 17.47 -17.74 6.11
CA ILE A 271 17.01 -18.17 4.80
C ILE A 271 16.54 -16.91 4.06
N PRO A 272 17.16 -16.52 2.92
CA PRO A 272 16.87 -15.26 2.25
C PRO A 272 15.39 -15.17 1.83
N ALA A 273 14.80 -13.96 1.83
CA ALA A 273 13.48 -13.72 1.26
C ALA A 273 13.43 -14.26 -0.17
N SER A 274 12.38 -15.01 -0.44
CA SER A 274 12.10 -15.58 -1.74
C SER A 274 11.23 -14.64 -2.55
N ALA A 275 11.26 -14.76 -3.88
CA ALA A 275 10.34 -14.04 -4.76
C ALA A 275 8.85 -14.26 -4.38
N ALA A 276 8.51 -15.41 -3.79
CA ALA A 276 7.16 -15.67 -3.27
C ALA A 276 6.77 -14.73 -2.13
N ASP A 277 7.70 -14.37 -1.24
CA ASP A 277 7.44 -13.45 -0.13
C ASP A 277 7.10 -12.03 -0.66
N ALA A 278 7.84 -11.54 -1.65
CA ALA A 278 7.57 -10.26 -2.32
C ALA A 278 6.22 -10.26 -3.06
N LEU A 279 5.85 -11.39 -3.67
CA LEU A 279 4.57 -11.51 -4.37
C LEU A 279 3.38 -11.44 -3.40
N HIS A 280 3.48 -12.09 -2.25
CA HIS A 280 2.43 -12.04 -1.23
C HIS A 280 2.28 -10.64 -0.64
N VAL A 281 3.36 -9.87 -0.53
CA VAL A 281 3.32 -8.46 -0.13
C VAL A 281 2.53 -7.62 -1.13
N LEU A 282 2.85 -7.74 -2.42
CA LEU A 282 2.13 -7.01 -3.46
C LEU A 282 0.66 -7.44 -3.56
N ALA A 283 0.37 -8.73 -3.37
CA ALA A 283 -1.00 -9.24 -3.30
C ALA A 283 -1.78 -8.64 -2.13
N ALA A 284 -1.16 -8.52 -0.97
CA ALA A 284 -1.76 -7.94 0.22
C ALA A 284 -2.00 -6.43 0.06
N LEU A 285 -1.07 -5.70 -0.55
CA LEU A 285 -1.25 -4.27 -0.88
C LEU A 285 -2.39 -4.06 -1.88
N ASN A 286 -2.49 -4.91 -2.92
CA ASN A 286 -3.60 -4.85 -3.87
C ASN A 286 -4.97 -5.11 -3.23
N GLN A 287 -5.06 -6.00 -2.23
CA GLN A 287 -6.33 -6.23 -1.52
C GLN A 287 -6.88 -5.00 -0.80
N ILE A 288 -6.00 -4.08 -0.38
CA ILE A 288 -6.39 -2.82 0.25
C ILE A 288 -6.33 -1.63 -0.70
N GLY A 289 -6.03 -1.87 -1.99
CA GLY A 289 -5.83 -0.86 -3.03
C GLY A 289 -4.69 0.11 -2.73
N ALA A 290 -3.65 -0.34 -2.03
CA ALA A 290 -2.49 0.48 -1.64
C ALA A 290 -1.26 0.26 -2.53
N ASP A 291 -1.41 -0.57 -3.55
CA ASP A 291 -0.42 -0.87 -4.58
C ASP A 291 -0.48 0.10 -5.78
N VAL A 292 -1.59 0.85 -5.91
CA VAL A 292 -1.86 1.80 -6.99
C VAL A 292 -2.10 3.18 -6.40
N GLY A 293 -1.31 4.18 -6.83
CA GLY A 293 -1.56 5.59 -6.54
C GLY A 293 -1.15 6.08 -5.15
N GLU A 294 -0.50 5.22 -4.34
CA GLU A 294 0.04 5.60 -3.05
C GLU A 294 1.57 5.60 -3.05
N PRO A 295 2.23 6.50 -2.29
CA PRO A 295 3.69 6.57 -2.16
C PRO A 295 4.22 5.43 -1.27
N ILE A 296 3.93 4.20 -1.67
CA ILE A 296 4.38 2.97 -1.03
C ILE A 296 5.36 2.28 -1.96
N THR A 297 6.61 2.19 -1.54
CA THR A 297 7.66 1.50 -2.29
C THR A 297 7.98 0.18 -1.61
N VAL A 298 7.98 -0.89 -2.38
CA VAL A 298 8.48 -2.20 -1.96
C VAL A 298 9.92 -2.33 -2.47
N SER A 299 10.89 -2.49 -1.58
CA SER A 299 12.32 -2.73 -1.87
C SER A 299 12.78 -4.03 -1.18
N ASP A 300 13.88 -4.62 -1.64
CA ASP A 300 14.53 -5.73 -0.92
C ASP A 300 15.70 -5.14 -0.12
N ASP A 301 15.80 -5.49 1.16
CA ASP A 301 16.88 -5.09 2.08
C ASP A 301 18.17 -5.87 1.77
N ASP A 302 19.34 -5.32 2.14
CA ASP A 302 20.66 -5.95 2.04
C ASP A 302 20.75 -7.27 2.83
N GLN A 303 19.76 -7.51 3.70
CA GLN A 303 19.56 -8.71 4.50
C GLN A 303 18.47 -9.65 3.94
N HIS A 304 18.11 -9.53 2.67
CA HIS A 304 17.06 -10.34 2.02
C HIS A 304 15.72 -10.31 2.77
N HIS A 305 15.21 -9.12 3.08
CA HIS A 305 13.87 -8.89 3.61
C HIS A 305 13.08 -7.99 2.66
N VAL A 306 11.77 -8.19 2.54
CA VAL A 306 10.94 -7.27 1.74
C VAL A 306 10.63 -6.05 2.60
N LEU A 307 11.25 -4.92 2.28
CA LEU A 307 11.04 -3.63 2.94
C LEU A 307 9.87 -2.92 2.26
N VAL A 308 8.84 -2.58 3.02
CA VAL A 308 7.75 -1.72 2.56
C VAL A 308 7.91 -0.37 3.25
N SER A 309 8.28 0.65 2.48
CA SER A 309 8.39 2.03 2.94
C SER A 309 7.26 2.88 2.37
N ALA A 310 6.62 3.67 3.23
CA ALA A 310 5.57 4.58 2.80
C ALA A 310 5.72 5.96 3.46
N THR A 311 5.69 7.01 2.64
CA THR A 311 5.87 8.39 3.11
C THR A 311 4.59 9.20 2.95
N GLY A 312 4.19 9.95 3.98
CA GLY A 312 3.03 10.87 3.90
C GLY A 312 1.65 10.22 4.07
N LEU A 313 1.58 8.94 4.43
CA LEU A 313 0.32 8.26 4.71
C LEU A 313 -0.33 8.73 6.03
N SER A 314 -1.65 8.91 6.02
CA SER A 314 -2.44 9.20 7.24
C SER A 314 -2.26 8.08 8.28
N ALA A 315 -2.50 8.37 9.56
CA ALA A 315 -2.35 7.37 10.62
C ALA A 315 -3.28 6.15 10.40
N GLU A 316 -4.51 6.38 9.94
CA GLU A 316 -5.46 5.34 9.59
C GLU A 316 -4.99 4.51 8.38
N ARG A 317 -4.46 5.17 7.34
CA ARG A 317 -3.97 4.48 6.15
C ARG A 317 -2.69 3.67 6.42
N ARG A 318 -1.77 4.19 7.23
CA ARG A 318 -0.61 3.44 7.74
C ARG A 318 -1.02 2.19 8.49
N GLN A 319 -2.09 2.26 9.28
CA GLN A 319 -2.59 1.12 10.02
C GLN A 319 -3.25 0.08 9.11
N GLN A 320 -3.95 0.50 8.05
CA GLN A 320 -4.50 -0.42 7.03
C GLN A 320 -3.38 -1.15 6.27
N VAL A 321 -2.34 -0.44 5.85
CA VAL A 321 -1.15 -1.01 5.18
C VAL A 321 -0.41 -1.97 6.11
N ALA A 322 -0.17 -1.56 7.36
CA ALA A 322 0.47 -2.42 8.35
C ALA A 322 -0.35 -3.69 8.64
N ALA A 323 -1.68 -3.59 8.73
CA ALA A 323 -2.57 -4.72 8.97
C ALA A 323 -2.63 -5.69 7.78
N ALA A 324 -2.65 -5.18 6.54
CA ALA A 324 -2.64 -6.03 5.34
C ALA A 324 -1.34 -6.83 5.22
N LEU A 325 -0.22 -6.25 5.66
CA LEU A 325 1.10 -6.88 5.62
C LEU A 325 1.40 -7.72 6.88
N GLN A 326 0.52 -7.65 7.90
CA GLN A 326 0.67 -8.38 9.15
C GLN A 326 0.37 -9.87 8.96
N GLY A 327 1.40 -10.71 9.03
CA GLY A 327 1.30 -12.17 8.86
C GLY A 327 2.09 -12.70 7.67
N LEU A 328 2.68 -11.83 6.86
CA LEU A 328 3.63 -12.22 5.82
C LEU A 328 5.03 -12.43 6.43
N PRO A 329 5.68 -13.58 6.18
CA PRO A 329 7.04 -13.80 6.65
C PRO A 329 8.00 -12.81 5.98
N ARG A 330 9.04 -12.37 6.70
CA ARG A 330 10.18 -11.60 6.16
C ARG A 330 9.87 -10.18 5.63
N VAL A 331 8.78 -9.55 6.09
CA VAL A 331 8.43 -8.16 5.75
C VAL A 331 8.87 -7.20 6.86
N LYS A 332 9.70 -6.21 6.53
CA LYS A 332 10.01 -5.09 7.43
C LYS A 332 9.22 -3.88 6.99
N LEU A 333 8.50 -3.26 7.92
CA LEU A 333 7.72 -2.04 7.66
C LEU A 333 8.52 -0.83 8.15
N ASN A 334 8.86 0.07 7.23
CA ASN A 334 9.41 1.37 7.59
C ASN A 334 8.38 2.46 7.28
N LEU A 335 7.56 2.76 8.30
CA LEU A 335 6.52 3.78 8.26
C LEU A 335 6.92 4.99 9.11
N ASP A 336 8.21 5.38 9.07
CA ASP A 336 8.72 6.48 9.89
C ASP A 336 8.34 7.86 9.33
N ALA A 337 7.63 8.61 10.17
CA ALA A 337 7.44 10.03 10.04
C ALA A 337 8.58 10.76 10.77
N THR A 338 9.60 11.17 10.03
CA THR A 338 10.15 12.53 10.17
C THR A 338 10.36 13.10 8.77
N PRO A 339 9.89 14.31 8.47
CA PRO A 339 10.39 15.00 7.29
C PRO A 339 11.87 15.26 7.55
N SER A 340 12.76 14.50 6.91
CA SER A 340 14.00 15.13 6.47
C SER A 340 13.57 16.25 5.55
N SER A 341 13.58 17.46 6.09
CA SER A 341 13.46 18.70 5.35
C SER A 341 14.63 18.78 4.36
N VAL A 342 14.50 18.05 3.24
CA VAL A 342 14.88 18.64 1.97
C VAL A 342 13.98 19.85 1.84
N PRO A 343 14.49 21.06 1.56
CA PRO A 343 13.61 22.18 1.29
C PRO A 343 12.80 21.78 0.05
N SER A 344 11.58 21.30 0.26
CA SER A 344 10.50 21.50 -0.68
C SER A 344 10.41 23.01 -0.80
N SER A 345 11.08 23.54 -1.82
CA SER A 345 10.72 24.84 -2.36
C SER A 345 9.20 24.83 -2.41
N PRO A 346 8.51 25.78 -1.75
CA PRO A 346 7.08 25.88 -1.89
C PRO A 346 6.84 26.03 -3.38
N HIS A 347 6.40 24.96 -4.04
CA HIS A 347 5.74 25.12 -5.31
C HIS A 347 4.50 25.89 -4.91
N PRO A 348 4.38 27.17 -5.31
CA PRO A 348 3.16 27.90 -5.04
C PRO A 348 2.06 27.05 -5.64
N THR A 349 1.10 26.60 -4.84
CA THR A 349 -0.19 26.18 -5.36
C THR A 349 -0.60 27.30 -6.31
N PRO A 350 -0.66 27.07 -7.63
CA PRO A 350 -1.32 28.02 -8.47
C PRO A 350 -2.74 28.12 -7.88
N PRO A 351 -3.29 29.33 -7.69
CA PRO A 351 -4.69 29.43 -7.33
C PRO A 351 -5.48 28.57 -8.32
N GLU A 352 -6.51 27.85 -7.87
CA GLU A 352 -7.49 27.15 -8.72
C GLU A 352 -7.75 27.97 -9.98
N ARG A 353 -7.02 27.64 -11.05
CA ARG A 353 -7.21 28.27 -12.35
C ARG A 353 -8.36 27.53 -12.97
N THR A 354 -9.56 27.93 -12.56
CA THR A 354 -10.73 27.88 -13.43
C THR A 354 -10.28 28.13 -14.87
N SER A 355 -10.68 27.25 -15.79
CA SER A 355 -10.20 27.00 -17.17
C SER A 355 -10.03 28.22 -18.10
N THR A 356 -9.34 29.26 -17.66
CA THR A 356 -9.18 30.55 -18.33
C THR A 356 -8.00 30.56 -19.31
N GLY A 357 -7.19 29.49 -19.33
CA GLY A 357 -6.08 29.33 -20.27
C GLY A 357 -6.51 28.82 -21.64
N MET A 358 -7.54 27.97 -21.74
CA MET A 358 -7.91 27.33 -23.01
C MET A 358 -8.32 28.38 -24.06
N PRO A 359 -7.83 28.27 -25.32
CA PRO A 359 -8.24 29.16 -26.39
C PRO A 359 -9.76 29.27 -26.49
N ALA A 360 -10.28 30.50 -26.55
CA ALA A 360 -11.73 30.76 -26.44
C ALA A 360 -12.58 30.04 -27.50
N THR A 361 -12.01 29.81 -28.69
CA THR A 361 -12.66 29.05 -29.78
C THR A 361 -12.80 27.58 -29.41
N LEU A 362 -11.72 26.94 -28.95
CA LEU A 362 -11.71 25.53 -28.53
C LEU A 362 -12.60 25.31 -27.31
N ARG A 363 -12.53 26.22 -26.32
CA ARG A 363 -13.38 26.18 -25.14
C ARG A 363 -14.87 26.21 -25.52
N LYS A 364 -15.25 27.13 -26.40
CA LYS A 364 -16.64 27.23 -26.89
C LYS A 364 -17.08 25.97 -27.63
N GLN A 365 -16.21 25.39 -28.48
CA GLN A 365 -16.51 24.13 -29.15
C GLN A 365 -16.73 22.98 -28.15
N PHE A 366 -15.96 22.93 -27.06
CA PHE A 366 -16.10 21.91 -26.04
C PHE A 366 -17.39 22.10 -25.23
N GLU A 367 -17.70 23.33 -24.85
CA GLU A 367 -18.96 23.67 -24.16
C GLU A 367 -20.18 23.34 -25.04
N ASP A 368 -20.14 23.68 -26.33
CA ASP A 368 -21.22 23.38 -27.29
C ASP A 368 -21.42 21.85 -27.45
N LYS A 369 -20.34 21.07 -27.42
CA LYS A 369 -20.39 19.61 -27.57
C LYS A 369 -20.75 18.84 -26.29
N LEU A 370 -20.42 19.38 -25.12
CA LEU A 370 -20.65 18.73 -23.81
C LEU A 370 -21.90 19.24 -23.09
N GLY A 371 -22.55 20.30 -23.58
CA GLY A 371 -23.77 20.84 -22.98
C GLY A 371 -23.53 21.94 -21.95
N GLY A 372 -22.43 22.68 -22.08
CA GLY A 372 -22.12 23.90 -21.32
C GLY A 372 -20.88 23.81 -20.44
N ALA A 373 -20.52 24.95 -19.82
CA ALA A 373 -19.31 25.10 -19.02
C ALA A 373 -19.24 24.18 -17.78
N ILE A 374 -20.38 23.91 -17.14
CA ILE A 374 -20.43 23.03 -15.96
C ILE A 374 -20.15 21.58 -16.37
N ALA A 375 -20.80 21.10 -17.44
CA ALA A 375 -20.56 19.75 -17.96
C ALA A 375 -19.10 19.57 -18.42
N LEU A 376 -18.50 20.61 -19.04
CA LEU A 376 -17.09 20.61 -19.39
C LEU A 376 -16.17 20.47 -18.16
N GLN A 377 -16.44 21.20 -17.08
CA GLN A 377 -15.68 21.11 -15.84
C GLN A 377 -15.77 19.69 -15.24
N GLU A 378 -16.97 19.14 -15.10
CA GLU A 378 -17.16 17.81 -14.52
C GLU A 378 -16.53 16.69 -15.37
N VAL A 379 -16.59 16.80 -16.71
CA VAL A 379 -15.91 15.88 -17.63
C VAL A 379 -14.39 16.00 -17.49
N THR A 380 -13.86 17.22 -17.38
CA THR A 380 -12.43 17.48 -17.16
C THR A 380 -11.95 16.80 -15.89
N ASP A 381 -12.65 17.01 -14.77
CA ASP A 381 -12.28 16.44 -13.48
C ASP A 381 -12.30 14.90 -13.52
N ARG A 382 -13.36 14.29 -14.09
CA ARG A 382 -13.44 12.83 -14.25
C ARG A 382 -12.37 12.24 -15.17
N VAL A 383 -11.99 12.96 -16.23
CA VAL A 383 -10.97 12.52 -17.18
C VAL A 383 -9.58 12.58 -16.54
N LEU A 384 -9.28 13.65 -15.80
CA LEU A 384 -8.01 13.80 -15.08
C LEU A 384 -7.86 12.74 -13.99
N GLU A 385 -8.91 12.50 -13.19
CA GLU A 385 -8.90 11.46 -12.16
C GLU A 385 -8.72 10.05 -12.77
N ALA A 386 -9.37 9.77 -13.90
CA ALA A 386 -9.21 8.50 -14.61
C ALA A 386 -7.82 8.35 -15.24
N ALA A 387 -7.20 9.44 -15.72
CA ALA A 387 -5.85 9.44 -16.28
C ALA A 387 -4.78 9.20 -15.20
N ASP A 388 -4.89 9.89 -14.06
CA ASP A 388 -4.02 9.68 -12.90
C ASP A 388 -4.11 8.24 -12.37
N SER A 389 -5.34 7.72 -12.27
CA SER A 389 -5.58 6.31 -11.93
C SER A 389 -4.95 5.36 -12.95
N ALA A 390 -5.00 5.69 -14.25
CA ALA A 390 -4.43 4.85 -15.31
C ALA A 390 -2.91 4.79 -15.23
N VAL A 391 -2.24 5.93 -15.00
CA VAL A 391 -0.78 6.00 -14.78
C VAL A 391 -0.38 5.17 -13.56
N SER A 392 -1.13 5.29 -12.47
CA SER A 392 -0.89 4.55 -11.24
C SER A 392 -1.00 3.03 -11.44
N VAL A 393 -2.01 2.55 -12.18
CA VAL A 393 -2.17 1.12 -12.49
C VAL A 393 -1.08 0.64 -13.44
N ALA A 394 -0.67 1.47 -14.41
CA ALA A 394 0.41 1.15 -15.32
C ALA A 394 1.76 1.01 -14.59
N HIS A 395 2.01 1.86 -13.59
CA HIS A 395 3.18 1.73 -12.71
C HIS A 395 3.16 0.42 -11.91
N ALA A 396 2.01 0.04 -11.34
CA ALA A 396 1.89 -1.24 -10.63
C ALA A 396 2.19 -2.45 -11.54
N LEU A 397 1.77 -2.40 -12.80
CA LEU A 397 2.11 -3.41 -13.80
C LEU A 397 3.62 -3.44 -14.12
N ASP A 398 4.26 -2.29 -14.23
CA ASP A 398 5.70 -2.18 -14.44
C ASP A 398 6.51 -2.75 -13.26
N VAL A 399 6.09 -2.46 -12.02
CA VAL A 399 6.67 -3.05 -10.81
C VAL A 399 6.55 -4.58 -10.83
N LEU A 400 5.39 -5.12 -11.23
CA LEU A 400 5.20 -6.58 -11.35
C LEU A 400 6.01 -7.21 -12.49
N ALA A 401 6.27 -6.47 -13.58
CA ALA A 401 7.11 -6.94 -14.67
C ALA A 401 8.59 -6.98 -14.27
N THR A 402 9.06 -5.91 -13.64
CA THR A 402 10.44 -5.74 -13.20
C THR A 402 10.81 -6.69 -12.06
N ARG A 403 9.91 -6.89 -11.08
CA ARG A 403 10.18 -7.79 -9.94
C ARG A 403 9.98 -9.27 -10.25
N PHE A 404 9.16 -9.60 -11.24
CA PHE A 404 8.89 -11.00 -11.63
C PHE A 404 9.15 -11.22 -13.13
N PRO A 405 10.42 -11.12 -13.56
CA PRO A 405 10.80 -11.53 -14.90
C PRO A 405 10.58 -13.05 -15.09
N PRO A 406 10.54 -13.56 -16.33
CA PRO A 406 10.09 -14.92 -16.64
C PRO A 406 10.88 -16.02 -15.93
N ASP A 407 12.18 -15.78 -15.72
CA ASP A 407 13.11 -16.64 -15.00
C ASP A 407 12.79 -16.71 -13.51
N VAL A 408 12.48 -15.58 -12.87
CA VAL A 408 12.04 -15.54 -11.46
C VAL A 408 10.66 -16.17 -11.32
N ALA A 409 9.72 -15.83 -12.20
CA ALA A 409 8.37 -16.39 -12.20
C ALA A 409 8.36 -17.92 -12.39
N ALA A 410 9.34 -18.49 -13.10
CA ALA A 410 9.51 -19.93 -13.26
C ALA A 410 9.97 -20.66 -11.99
N THR A 411 10.57 -19.94 -11.03
CA THR A 411 10.98 -20.50 -9.73
C THR A 411 9.86 -20.50 -8.68
N LEU A 412 8.75 -19.79 -8.94
CA LEU A 412 7.60 -19.73 -8.05
C LEU A 412 6.83 -21.05 -8.02
N SER A 413 6.12 -21.30 -6.90
CA SER A 413 5.18 -22.41 -6.83
C SER A 413 4.03 -22.21 -7.82
N GLU A 414 3.33 -23.29 -8.21
CA GLU A 414 2.18 -23.18 -9.12
C GLU A 414 1.10 -22.24 -8.57
N ARG A 415 0.92 -22.23 -7.24
CA ARG A 415 -0.03 -21.36 -6.56
C ARG A 415 0.36 -19.89 -6.65
N ASP A 416 1.65 -19.60 -6.46
CA ASP A 416 2.17 -18.23 -6.49
C ASP A 416 2.23 -17.71 -7.93
N ARG A 417 2.54 -18.59 -8.89
CA ARG A 417 2.43 -18.24 -10.31
C ARG A 417 1.00 -17.89 -10.71
N GLN A 418 0.01 -18.63 -10.22
CA GLN A 418 -1.40 -18.29 -10.42
C GLN A 418 -1.76 -16.95 -9.75
N LEU A 419 -1.28 -16.69 -8.54
CA LEU A 419 -1.49 -15.42 -7.85
C LEU A 419 -0.91 -14.23 -8.64
N LEU A 420 0.30 -14.38 -9.20
CA LEU A 420 0.92 -13.37 -10.06
C LEU A 420 0.11 -13.12 -11.33
N LEU A 421 -0.42 -14.17 -11.96
CA LEU A 421 -1.29 -14.05 -13.13
C LEU A 421 -2.60 -13.33 -12.78
N ASP A 422 -3.23 -13.68 -11.66
CA ASP A 422 -4.47 -13.05 -11.19
C ASP A 422 -4.27 -11.55 -10.91
N LEU A 423 -3.16 -11.17 -10.28
CA LEU A 423 -2.80 -9.77 -10.05
C LEU A 423 -2.59 -9.00 -11.36
N ARG A 424 -1.79 -9.55 -12.28
CA ARG A 424 -1.56 -8.93 -13.61
C ARG A 424 -2.87 -8.75 -14.36
N GLN A 425 -3.71 -9.79 -14.43
CA GLN A 425 -5.02 -9.70 -15.08
C GLN A 425 -5.94 -8.67 -14.41
N GLY A 426 -5.93 -8.59 -13.08
CA GLY A 426 -6.67 -7.59 -12.31
C GLY A 426 -6.30 -6.16 -12.70
N HIS A 427 -5.01 -5.83 -12.71
CA HIS A 427 -4.53 -4.50 -13.10
C HIS A 427 -4.81 -4.19 -14.57
N VAL A 428 -4.57 -5.13 -15.49
CA VAL A 428 -4.84 -4.92 -16.91
C VAL A 428 -6.33 -4.67 -17.18
N SER A 429 -7.22 -5.41 -16.50
CA SER A 429 -8.66 -5.18 -16.61
C SER A 429 -9.09 -3.80 -16.08
N THR A 430 -8.44 -3.34 -15.00
CA THR A 430 -8.67 -2.01 -14.42
C THR A 430 -8.19 -0.92 -15.37
N LEU A 431 -6.99 -1.07 -15.93
CA LEU A 431 -6.44 -0.13 -16.89
C LEU A 431 -7.30 -0.02 -18.16
N ARG A 432 -7.80 -1.16 -18.68
CA ARG A 432 -8.73 -1.18 -19.81
C ARG A 432 -10.02 -0.42 -19.52
N ARG A 433 -10.57 -0.58 -18.31
CA ARG A 433 -11.77 0.14 -17.87
C ARG A 433 -11.52 1.64 -17.83
N LEU A 434 -10.38 2.08 -17.29
CA LEU A 434 -9.98 3.48 -17.21
C LEU A 434 -9.75 4.09 -18.60
N ALA A 435 -9.00 3.41 -19.48
CA ALA A 435 -8.81 3.84 -20.87
C ALA A 435 -10.14 3.95 -21.63
N GLY A 436 -11.05 2.99 -21.41
CA GLY A 436 -12.41 3.03 -21.95
C GLY A 436 -13.25 4.19 -21.42
N GLN A 437 -13.11 4.53 -20.13
CA GLN A 437 -13.77 5.67 -19.51
C GLN A 437 -13.27 7.00 -20.08
N ILE A 438 -11.95 7.20 -20.14
CA ILE A 438 -11.32 8.40 -20.73
C ILE A 438 -11.82 8.59 -22.17
N ARG A 439 -11.77 7.52 -22.98
CA ARG A 439 -12.24 7.56 -24.36
C ARG A 439 -13.75 7.83 -24.46
N GLY A 440 -14.55 7.27 -23.56
CA GLY A 440 -16.00 7.46 -23.54
C GLY A 440 -16.41 8.90 -23.24
N GLU A 441 -15.78 9.50 -22.22
CA GLU A 441 -16.01 10.88 -21.79
C GLU A 441 -15.51 11.89 -22.84
N LEU A 442 -14.37 11.61 -23.50
CA LEU A 442 -13.80 12.47 -24.52
C LEU A 442 -14.35 12.25 -25.93
N LYS A 443 -15.10 11.16 -26.16
CA LYS A 443 -15.69 10.80 -27.47
C LYS A 443 -16.33 11.97 -28.25
N PRO A 444 -17.13 12.88 -27.65
CA PRO A 444 -17.70 14.01 -28.40
C PRO A 444 -16.64 15.01 -28.89
N LEU A 445 -15.49 15.07 -28.23
CA LEU A 445 -14.39 16.00 -28.51
C LEU A 445 -13.34 15.42 -29.46
N LEU A 446 -13.10 14.11 -29.40
CA LEU A 446 -12.05 13.47 -30.18
C LEU A 446 -12.37 13.46 -31.68
N PRO A 447 -11.38 13.75 -32.54
CA PRO A 447 -11.51 13.55 -33.98
C PRO A 447 -11.69 12.06 -34.29
N ALA A 448 -12.34 11.75 -35.42
CA ALA A 448 -12.42 10.36 -35.88
C ALA A 448 -11.01 9.81 -36.08
N SER A 449 -10.69 8.68 -35.42
CA SER A 449 -9.34 8.10 -35.46
C SER A 449 -8.96 7.84 -36.93
N PRO A 450 -7.94 8.52 -37.49
CA PRO A 450 -7.37 8.08 -38.74
C PRO A 450 -6.74 6.74 -38.43
N ASN A 451 -7.14 5.72 -39.19
CA ASN A 451 -6.66 4.34 -39.10
C ASN A 451 -5.18 4.30 -39.55
N ALA A 452 -4.31 5.00 -38.82
CA ALA A 452 -2.89 5.08 -39.06
C ALA A 452 -2.27 4.02 -38.16
N ALA A 453 -1.56 3.08 -38.78
CA ALA A 453 -0.68 2.17 -38.08
C ALA A 453 0.28 3.03 -37.25
N ALA A 454 0.01 3.19 -35.96
CA ALA A 454 0.84 4.00 -35.09
C ALA A 454 2.20 3.31 -35.01
N GLN A 455 3.17 3.88 -35.72
CA GLN A 455 4.59 3.56 -35.61
C GLN A 455 5.08 4.26 -34.35
N GLY A 456 4.92 3.59 -33.21
CA GLY A 456 5.60 3.94 -31.98
C GLY A 456 6.76 2.98 -31.80
N ALA A 457 7.94 3.51 -31.48
CA ALA A 457 9.06 2.73 -30.94
C ALA A 457 8.59 1.89 -29.74
N GLU A 458 9.39 0.88 -29.34
CA GLU A 458 9.19 0.04 -28.15
C GLU A 458 9.02 0.87 -26.87
N GLN A 459 7.85 1.49 -26.72
CA GLN A 459 7.42 2.17 -25.51
C GLN A 459 6.68 1.14 -24.67
N ASP A 460 7.02 1.08 -23.40
CA ASP A 460 6.28 0.29 -22.45
C ASP A 460 4.91 0.93 -22.16
N LEU A 461 4.07 0.16 -21.46
CA LEU A 461 2.70 0.55 -21.15
C LEU A 461 2.63 1.72 -20.14
N PHE A 462 3.64 1.86 -19.27
CA PHE A 462 3.76 2.94 -18.29
C PHE A 462 4.08 4.29 -18.95
N SER A 463 5.09 4.33 -19.82
CA SER A 463 5.47 5.52 -20.58
C SER A 463 4.35 5.99 -21.50
N THR A 464 3.59 5.06 -22.10
CA THR A 464 2.43 5.38 -22.93
C THR A 464 1.31 6.03 -22.10
N ALA A 465 1.01 5.49 -20.90
CA ALA A 465 0.04 6.08 -19.99
C ALA A 465 0.48 7.46 -19.47
N GLY A 466 1.77 7.63 -19.13
CA GLY A 466 2.33 8.91 -18.69
C GLY A 466 2.31 9.97 -19.78
N ALA A 467 2.64 9.60 -21.03
CA ALA A 467 2.58 10.51 -22.16
C ALA A 467 1.13 10.96 -22.47
N MET A 468 0.15 10.07 -22.28
CA MET A 468 -1.27 10.39 -22.38
C MET A 468 -1.70 11.40 -21.31
N ASP A 469 -1.36 11.16 -20.04
CA ASP A 469 -1.68 12.07 -18.94
C ASP A 469 -1.05 13.46 -19.13
N ALA A 470 0.23 13.52 -19.50
CA ALA A 470 0.91 14.78 -19.77
C ALA A 470 0.23 15.57 -20.90
N THR A 471 -0.21 14.88 -21.96
CA THR A 471 -0.94 15.50 -23.08
C THR A 471 -2.30 16.01 -22.64
N LEU A 472 -3.03 15.27 -21.80
CA LEU A 472 -4.30 15.69 -21.21
C LEU A 472 -4.15 16.92 -20.32
N ASN A 473 -3.20 16.89 -19.40
CA ASN A 473 -2.90 18.01 -18.51
C ASN A 473 -2.53 19.27 -19.30
N HIS A 474 -1.72 19.12 -20.34
CA HIS A 474 -1.33 20.25 -21.18
C HIS A 474 -2.51 20.80 -22.02
N LEU A 475 -3.34 19.91 -22.56
CA LEU A 475 -4.57 20.27 -23.30
C LEU A 475 -5.57 21.02 -22.40
N LEU A 476 -5.67 20.67 -21.13
CA LEU A 476 -6.65 21.26 -20.20
C LEU A 476 -6.10 22.53 -19.52
N ALA A 477 -4.78 22.63 -19.33
CA ALA A 477 -4.11 23.84 -18.82
C ALA A 477 -4.22 25.03 -19.78
N GLY A 478 -4.38 24.76 -21.08
CA GLY A 478 -4.69 25.79 -22.09
C GLY A 478 -3.53 26.65 -22.56
N SER A 479 -2.28 26.32 -22.21
CA SER A 479 -1.10 27.13 -22.54
C SER A 479 -0.59 26.90 -23.98
N TYR A 480 -1.48 26.91 -24.99
CA TYR A 480 -1.14 26.56 -26.37
C TYR A 480 -1.95 27.36 -27.40
N THR A 481 -1.48 27.31 -28.66
CA THR A 481 -2.20 27.88 -29.81
C THR A 481 -3.23 26.90 -30.34
N GLU A 482 -4.31 27.38 -30.95
CA GLU A 482 -5.37 26.54 -31.55
C GLU A 482 -4.87 25.35 -32.39
N PRO A 483 -3.94 25.51 -33.37
CA PRO A 483 -3.41 24.37 -34.13
C PRO A 483 -2.61 23.39 -33.28
N ALA A 484 -1.94 23.86 -32.21
CA ALA A 484 -1.26 22.98 -31.27
C ALA A 484 -2.26 22.17 -30.41
N GLY A 485 -3.39 22.77 -30.04
CA GLY A 485 -4.48 22.07 -29.34
C GLY A 485 -5.13 20.96 -30.18
N GLU A 486 -5.36 21.23 -31.46
CA GLU A 486 -5.85 20.20 -32.40
C GLU A 486 -4.84 19.08 -32.62
N ALA A 487 -3.54 19.40 -32.69
CA ALA A 487 -2.48 18.40 -32.75
C ALA A 487 -2.45 17.51 -31.50
N MET A 488 -2.61 18.09 -30.30
CA MET A 488 -2.69 17.35 -29.04
C MET A 488 -3.92 16.43 -28.98
N LEU A 489 -5.08 16.86 -29.48
CA LEU A 489 -6.26 16.00 -29.59
C LEU A 489 -6.02 14.78 -30.49
N ASN A 490 -5.32 14.98 -31.62
CA ASN A 490 -4.95 13.88 -32.51
C ASN A 490 -3.92 12.94 -31.87
N GLN A 491 -2.93 13.49 -31.18
CA GLN A 491 -1.93 12.72 -30.43
C GLN A 491 -2.58 11.88 -29.33
N LEU A 492 -3.56 12.44 -28.62
CA LEU A 492 -4.29 11.73 -27.57
C LEU A 492 -5.07 10.52 -28.09
N VAL A 493 -5.68 10.63 -29.27
CA VAL A 493 -6.33 9.48 -29.94
C VAL A 493 -5.31 8.38 -30.23
N GLN A 494 -4.14 8.74 -30.78
CA GLN A 494 -3.08 7.78 -31.08
C GLN A 494 -2.53 7.10 -29.82
N GLN A 495 -2.33 7.86 -28.74
CA GLN A 495 -1.86 7.32 -27.45
C GLN A 495 -2.90 6.38 -26.83
N LEU A 496 -4.19 6.73 -26.87
CA LEU A 496 -5.26 5.85 -26.39
C LEU A 496 -5.34 4.55 -27.22
N ASP A 497 -5.13 4.62 -28.53
CA ASP A 497 -5.12 3.44 -29.41
C ASP A 497 -3.87 2.58 -29.24
N LEU A 498 -2.71 3.19 -28.99
CA LEU A 498 -1.49 2.47 -28.62
C LEU A 498 -1.64 1.77 -27.27
N LEU A 499 -2.14 2.48 -26.25
CA LEU A 499 -2.37 1.94 -24.91
C LEU A 499 -3.33 0.75 -24.94
N ASN A 500 -4.44 0.83 -25.69
CA ASN A 500 -5.37 -0.29 -25.83
C ASN A 500 -4.76 -1.49 -26.53
N ARG A 501 -3.87 -1.29 -27.52
CA ARG A 501 -3.15 -2.39 -28.18
C ARG A 501 -2.17 -3.08 -27.22
N GLN A 502 -1.38 -2.31 -26.47
CA GLN A 502 -0.45 -2.86 -25.46
C GLN A 502 -1.21 -3.62 -24.36
N ILE A 503 -2.36 -3.10 -23.90
CA ILE A 503 -3.25 -3.80 -22.96
C ILE A 503 -3.69 -5.15 -23.53
N GLU A 504 -4.04 -5.23 -24.82
CA GLU A 504 -4.43 -6.48 -25.46
C GLU A 504 -3.26 -7.45 -25.65
N GLU A 505 -2.06 -6.94 -25.88
CA GLU A 505 -0.84 -7.76 -25.97
C GLU A 505 -0.47 -8.39 -24.62
N VAL A 506 -0.59 -7.66 -23.51
CA VAL A 506 -0.30 -8.19 -22.17
C VAL A 506 -1.32 -9.26 -21.72
N MET A 507 -2.54 -9.26 -22.28
CA MET A 507 -3.55 -10.29 -21.96
C MET A 507 -3.46 -11.56 -22.79
N ARG A 508 -2.71 -11.55 -23.90
CA ARG A 508 -2.50 -12.74 -24.75
C ARG A 508 -1.31 -13.54 -24.27
#